data_AF-A0A495XA99-F1
#
_entry.id   AF-A0A495XA99-F1
#
_cell.length_a   1.000
_cell.length_b   1.000
_cell.length_c   1.000
_cell.angle_alpha   90.00
_cell.angle_beta   90.00
_cell.angle_gamma   90.00
#
_symmetry.space_group_name_H-M   'P 1'
#
loop_
_entity.id
_entity.type
_entity.pdbx_description
1 polymer ?
#
loop_
_entity_poly.entity_id
_entity_poly.type
_entity_poly.pdbx_seq_one_letter_code
_entity_poly.pdbx_strand_id
1 'polypeptide(L)'
;MSSVDDAIARLRAEADDLTGAARVAPLSRLGQALLQRFQQNGLSAPTALTDLNGAVEAFEEVLGHVGERDPLRVNVLLLLGFALSARNNYLTDGKDMEASIGHLSAALEHDGVPPAAAAGARMMLGQQYLGRAMSRVALGQSMMSMLTAAANQTEIPDVDRAAACFRAVVDGPQVSDDMREMAQMSLEMTEAARAMLGGSPGGYDLQNLMGAMAKLQEMQQKFGAAAKPGYGAFKPQDVFSFSDVGKWVNMNPLDHPVAVVEGAVEEPAVEEAAAVEEVARARPVEPEPEPEPVDVRGLLRKRLGLAEPVWASAARLLSEVDGPAVAVVDDAVALAGTVVDEDEDADVVDWFLVAVTLHLRHRLDPGGDDRRAGAEALLTAARKASPDHPALPVVLRSLGAFLDADEPWGGVLDGVAAGFAGRFDAVLAGGVVTDPEEWADLHALRCVCRAVWALAEAGQAVDRLSPGYPWPGPLKAAVRARA
;
A
#
# COMPACT_ATOMS: atom_id res chain seq x y z
N MET A 1 -9.33 -19.90 -3.58
CA MET A 1 -9.95 -18.56 -3.48
C MET A 1 -9.18 -17.80 -2.45
N SER A 2 -8.79 -16.55 -2.72
CA SER A 2 -8.06 -15.74 -1.75
C SER A 2 -8.98 -15.40 -0.57
N SER A 3 -8.39 -15.06 0.59
CA SER A 3 -9.17 -14.60 1.76
C SER A 3 -10.10 -13.42 1.42
N VAL A 4 -9.68 -12.57 0.48
CA VAL A 4 -10.45 -11.42 -0.02
C VAL A 4 -11.65 -11.84 -0.86
N ASP A 5 -11.52 -12.87 -1.71
CA ASP A 5 -12.62 -13.37 -2.54
C ASP A 5 -13.76 -13.94 -1.68
N ASP A 6 -13.41 -14.69 -0.64
CA ASP A 6 -14.37 -15.24 0.31
C ASP A 6 -15.07 -14.12 1.10
N ALA A 7 -14.34 -13.06 1.45
CA ALA A 7 -14.90 -11.89 2.11
C ALA A 7 -15.90 -11.16 1.22
N ILE A 8 -15.56 -10.91 -0.06
CA ILE A 8 -16.46 -10.29 -1.04
C ILE A 8 -17.72 -11.12 -1.23
N ALA A 9 -17.59 -12.45 -1.37
CA ALA A 9 -18.74 -13.34 -1.55
C ALA A 9 -19.69 -13.30 -0.33
N ARG A 10 -19.14 -13.32 0.89
CA ARG A 10 -19.94 -13.20 2.13
C ARG A 10 -20.64 -11.85 2.25
N LEU A 11 -19.93 -10.75 1.96
CA LEU A 11 -20.49 -9.39 2.06
C LEU A 11 -21.61 -9.15 1.05
N ARG A 12 -21.52 -9.74 -0.16
CA ARG A 12 -22.61 -9.73 -1.13
C ARG A 12 -23.85 -10.46 -0.59
N ALA A 13 -23.67 -11.69 -0.09
CA ALA A 13 -24.77 -12.46 0.49
C ALA A 13 -25.42 -11.72 1.68
N GLU A 14 -24.62 -11.13 2.56
CA GLU A 14 -25.11 -10.32 3.69
C GLU A 14 -25.92 -9.10 3.21
N ALA A 15 -25.42 -8.37 2.20
CA ALA A 15 -26.13 -7.21 1.67
C ALA A 15 -27.45 -7.61 0.99
N ASP A 16 -27.48 -8.71 0.25
CA ASP A 16 -28.67 -9.22 -0.46
C ASP A 16 -29.83 -9.58 0.49
N ASP A 17 -29.51 -10.05 1.70
CA ASP A 17 -30.50 -10.40 2.74
C ASP A 17 -31.06 -9.17 3.50
N LEU A 18 -30.51 -7.98 3.25
CA LEU A 18 -30.85 -6.75 3.98
C LEU A 18 -31.55 -5.73 3.08
N THR A 19 -32.27 -4.79 3.69
CA THR A 19 -32.98 -3.70 3.00
C THR A 19 -32.81 -2.36 3.71
N GLY A 20 -32.87 -1.26 2.94
CA GLY A 20 -32.79 0.11 3.46
C GLY A 20 -31.50 0.39 4.24
N ALA A 21 -31.60 1.19 5.30
CA ALA A 21 -30.44 1.62 6.09
C ALA A 21 -29.62 0.46 6.70
N ALA A 22 -30.21 -0.74 6.87
CA ALA A 22 -29.48 -1.91 7.35
C ALA A 22 -28.38 -2.36 6.37
N ARG A 23 -28.50 -2.02 5.08
CA ARG A 23 -27.50 -2.34 4.05
C ARG A 23 -26.24 -1.47 4.11
N VAL A 24 -26.27 -0.32 4.80
CA VAL A 24 -25.17 0.66 4.80
C VAL A 24 -23.83 0.05 5.21
N ALA A 25 -23.79 -0.68 6.32
CA ALA A 25 -22.56 -1.26 6.84
C ALA A 25 -21.96 -2.38 5.95
N PRO A 26 -22.73 -3.40 5.51
CA PRO A 26 -22.19 -4.41 4.59
C PRO A 26 -21.82 -3.84 3.21
N LEU A 27 -22.58 -2.89 2.67
CA LEU A 27 -22.23 -2.26 1.38
C LEU A 27 -20.96 -1.42 1.48
N SER A 28 -20.77 -0.68 2.58
CA SER A 28 -19.53 0.09 2.80
C SER A 28 -18.31 -0.83 2.83
N ARG A 29 -18.41 -1.96 3.56
CA ARG A 29 -17.36 -2.98 3.62
C ARG A 29 -17.15 -3.69 2.27
N LEU A 30 -18.23 -3.95 1.53
CA LEU A 30 -18.16 -4.56 0.20
C LEU A 30 -17.40 -3.66 -0.78
N GLY A 31 -17.75 -2.37 -0.84
CA GLY A 31 -17.07 -1.41 -1.71
C GLY A 31 -15.57 -1.29 -1.37
N GLN A 32 -15.22 -1.28 -0.09
CA GLN A 32 -13.81 -1.27 0.36
C GLN A 32 -13.07 -2.55 -0.04
N ALA A 33 -13.67 -3.73 0.17
CA ALA A 33 -13.04 -5.00 -0.20
C ALA A 33 -12.81 -5.13 -1.71
N LEU A 34 -13.75 -4.62 -2.53
CA LEU A 34 -13.61 -4.57 -3.98
C LEU A 34 -12.48 -3.62 -4.41
N LEU A 35 -12.40 -2.42 -3.82
CA LEU A 35 -11.29 -1.49 -4.08
C LEU A 35 -9.94 -2.06 -3.64
N GLN A 36 -9.88 -2.74 -2.49
CA GLN A 36 -8.67 -3.39 -2.02
C GLN A 36 -8.21 -4.48 -2.99
N ARG A 37 -9.13 -5.33 -3.47
CA ARG A 37 -8.79 -6.35 -4.47
C ARG A 37 -8.31 -5.73 -5.78
N PHE A 38 -8.96 -4.65 -6.23
CA PHE A 38 -8.52 -3.89 -7.40
C PHE A 38 -7.10 -3.34 -7.22
N GLN A 39 -6.79 -2.74 -6.07
CA GLN A 39 -5.46 -2.20 -5.78
C GLN A 39 -4.38 -3.30 -5.73
N GLN A 40 -4.70 -4.46 -5.17
CA GLN A 40 -3.78 -5.61 -5.09
C GLN A 40 -3.48 -6.22 -6.46
N ASN A 41 -4.50 -6.33 -7.32
CA ASN A 41 -4.37 -7.01 -8.61
C ASN A 41 -3.98 -6.05 -9.74
N GLY A 42 -4.21 -4.75 -9.57
CA GLY A 42 -3.89 -3.71 -10.54
C GLY A 42 -4.90 -3.57 -11.68
N LEU A 43 -4.66 -2.56 -12.53
CA LEU A 43 -5.52 -2.19 -13.66
C LEU A 43 -5.64 -3.28 -14.74
N SER A 44 -4.61 -4.12 -14.89
CA SER A 44 -4.56 -5.18 -15.91
C SER A 44 -5.30 -6.46 -15.49
N ALA A 45 -5.82 -6.53 -14.27
CA ALA A 45 -6.50 -7.71 -13.78
C ALA A 45 -7.82 -7.94 -14.52
N PRO A 46 -8.17 -9.19 -14.90
CA PRO A 46 -9.44 -9.50 -15.54
C PRO A 46 -10.67 -9.08 -14.72
N THR A 47 -10.53 -8.94 -13.40
CA THR A 47 -11.61 -8.52 -12.50
C THR A 47 -11.65 -7.00 -12.26
N ALA A 48 -10.68 -6.22 -12.73
CA ALA A 48 -10.52 -4.82 -12.36
C ALA A 48 -11.79 -3.99 -12.61
N LEU A 49 -12.34 -4.07 -13.82
CA LEU A 49 -13.56 -3.32 -14.16
C LEU A 49 -14.79 -3.81 -13.38
N THR A 50 -14.90 -5.13 -13.15
CA THR A 50 -15.98 -5.71 -12.34
C THR A 50 -15.89 -5.24 -10.89
N ASP A 51 -14.68 -5.11 -10.36
CA ASP A 51 -14.43 -4.66 -8.99
C ASP A 51 -14.76 -3.18 -8.82
N LEU A 52 -14.30 -2.35 -9.78
CA LEU A 52 -14.63 -0.92 -9.80
C LEU A 52 -16.13 -0.68 -9.96
N ASN A 53 -16.81 -1.41 -10.84
CA ASN A 53 -18.27 -1.29 -11.00
C ASN A 53 -19.01 -1.65 -9.70
N GLY A 54 -18.67 -2.79 -9.09
CA GLY A 54 -19.30 -3.20 -7.84
C GLY A 54 -19.01 -2.24 -6.69
N ALA A 55 -17.81 -1.63 -6.64
CA ALA A 55 -17.48 -0.63 -5.64
C ALA A 55 -18.29 0.66 -5.82
N VAL A 56 -18.39 1.16 -7.05
CA VAL A 56 -19.21 2.34 -7.39
C VAL A 56 -20.67 2.11 -7.00
N GLU A 57 -21.27 0.99 -7.43
CA GLU A 57 -22.66 0.64 -7.11
C GLU A 57 -22.90 0.57 -5.58
N ALA A 58 -22.00 -0.07 -4.85
CA ALA A 58 -22.12 -0.19 -3.39
C ALA A 58 -22.04 1.18 -2.69
N PHE A 59 -21.11 2.05 -3.08
CA PHE A 59 -20.96 3.36 -2.46
C PHE A 59 -22.07 4.35 -2.86
N GLU A 60 -22.56 4.30 -4.09
CA GLU A 60 -23.73 5.08 -4.52
C GLU A 60 -24.98 4.70 -3.71
N GLU A 61 -25.21 3.41 -3.48
CA GLU A 61 -26.31 2.95 -2.63
C GLU A 61 -26.16 3.42 -1.18
N VAL A 62 -24.95 3.35 -0.61
CA VAL A 62 -24.66 3.89 0.72
C VAL A 62 -24.98 5.39 0.80
N LEU A 63 -24.57 6.19 -0.19
CA LEU A 63 -24.88 7.63 -0.25
C LEU A 63 -26.38 7.92 -0.34
N GLY A 64 -27.17 7.00 -0.90
CA GLY A 64 -28.63 7.07 -0.90
C GLY A 64 -29.27 6.85 0.48
N HIS A 65 -28.53 6.29 1.43
CA HIS A 65 -29.01 6.01 2.78
C HIS A 65 -28.47 6.95 3.85
N VAL A 66 -27.26 7.50 3.67
CA VAL A 66 -26.63 8.39 4.65
C VAL A 66 -27.01 9.86 4.41
N GLY A 67 -27.36 10.56 5.49
CA GLY A 67 -27.70 11.99 5.43
C GLY A 67 -26.47 12.87 5.19
N GLU A 68 -26.69 14.13 4.80
CA GLU A 68 -25.60 15.09 4.52
C GLU A 68 -24.64 15.29 5.69
N ARG A 69 -25.12 15.19 6.94
CA ARG A 69 -24.29 15.39 8.14
C ARG A 69 -23.74 14.10 8.73
N ASP A 70 -23.91 12.97 8.06
CA ASP A 70 -23.41 11.69 8.55
C ASP A 70 -21.88 11.63 8.43
N PRO A 71 -21.13 11.32 9.50
CA PRO A 71 -19.67 11.21 9.45
C PRO A 71 -19.17 10.19 8.41
N LEU A 72 -19.95 9.12 8.14
CA LEU A 72 -19.59 8.11 7.14
C LEU A 72 -19.61 8.67 5.72
N ARG A 73 -20.44 9.70 5.46
CA ARG A 73 -20.62 10.29 4.13
C ARG A 73 -19.30 10.78 3.54
N VAL A 74 -18.46 11.42 4.33
CA VAL A 74 -17.16 11.95 3.89
C VAL A 74 -16.29 10.82 3.34
N ASN A 75 -16.15 9.73 4.09
CA ASN A 75 -15.33 8.60 3.68
C ASN A 75 -15.89 7.92 2.42
N VAL A 76 -17.22 7.78 2.33
CA VAL A 76 -17.88 7.19 1.16
C VAL A 76 -17.70 8.06 -0.08
N LEU A 77 -17.80 9.40 0.03
CA LEU A 77 -17.55 10.32 -1.07
C LEU A 77 -16.10 10.24 -1.58
N LEU A 78 -15.12 10.12 -0.68
CA LEU A 78 -13.72 9.96 -1.04
C LEU A 78 -13.47 8.65 -1.79
N LEU A 79 -13.99 7.53 -1.27
CA LEU A 79 -13.83 6.21 -1.88
C LEU A 79 -14.57 6.08 -3.21
N LEU A 80 -15.77 6.65 -3.31
CA LEU A 80 -16.52 6.72 -4.58
C LEU A 80 -15.78 7.58 -5.60
N GLY A 81 -15.27 8.74 -5.20
CA GLY A 81 -14.45 9.61 -6.04
C GLY A 81 -13.21 8.89 -6.59
N PHE A 82 -12.53 8.11 -5.75
CA PHE A 82 -11.41 7.25 -6.14
C PHE A 82 -11.84 6.17 -7.14
N ALA A 83 -12.91 5.42 -6.84
CA ALA A 83 -13.42 4.35 -7.70
C ALA A 83 -13.78 4.86 -9.11
N LEU A 84 -14.46 6.01 -9.18
CA LEU A 84 -14.82 6.67 -10.44
C LEU A 84 -13.58 7.17 -11.19
N SER A 85 -12.61 7.76 -10.49
CA SER A 85 -11.33 8.18 -11.07
C SER A 85 -10.61 6.99 -11.72
N ALA A 86 -10.50 5.88 -11.00
CA ALA A 86 -9.87 4.66 -11.49
C ALA A 86 -10.64 4.05 -12.68
N ARG A 87 -11.98 4.04 -12.64
CA ARG A 87 -12.81 3.55 -13.75
C ARG A 87 -12.74 4.45 -14.98
N ASN A 88 -12.64 5.77 -14.80
CA ASN A 88 -12.44 6.72 -15.90
C ASN A 88 -11.13 6.45 -16.65
N ASN A 89 -10.06 6.11 -15.93
CA ASN A 89 -8.78 5.74 -16.55
C ASN A 89 -8.91 4.46 -17.40
N TYR A 90 -9.89 3.60 -17.11
CA TYR A 90 -10.17 2.39 -17.87
C TYR A 90 -11.06 2.64 -19.09
N LEU A 91 -12.14 3.43 -18.94
CA LEU A 91 -13.19 3.57 -19.95
C LEU A 91 -13.09 4.85 -20.79
N THR A 92 -12.43 5.90 -20.30
CA THR A 92 -12.34 7.21 -20.95
C THR A 92 -13.69 7.85 -21.32
N ASP A 93 -14.79 7.51 -20.63
CA ASP A 93 -16.16 8.02 -20.90
C ASP A 93 -16.35 9.49 -20.45
N GLY A 94 -15.44 10.05 -19.64
CA GLY A 94 -15.52 11.43 -19.14
C GLY A 94 -16.65 11.68 -18.13
N LYS A 95 -17.75 10.91 -18.16
CA LYS A 95 -18.83 10.95 -17.16
C LYS A 95 -18.30 10.61 -15.77
N ASP A 96 -17.48 9.56 -15.68
CA ASP A 96 -16.85 9.15 -14.42
C ASP A 96 -15.90 10.22 -13.88
N MET A 97 -15.16 10.91 -14.75
CA MET A 97 -14.31 12.05 -14.36
C MET A 97 -15.14 13.18 -13.75
N GLU A 98 -16.24 13.58 -14.38
CA GLU A 98 -17.13 14.63 -13.85
C GLU A 98 -17.76 14.22 -12.50
N ALA A 99 -18.23 12.97 -12.40
CA ALA A 99 -18.77 12.45 -11.15
C ALA A 99 -17.70 12.39 -10.05
N SER A 100 -16.48 11.94 -10.38
CA SER A 100 -15.34 11.92 -9.46
C SER A 100 -15.01 13.33 -8.94
N ILE A 101 -14.93 14.33 -9.83
CA ILE A 101 -14.73 15.74 -9.47
C ILE A 101 -15.81 16.20 -8.49
N GLY A 102 -17.08 15.90 -8.77
CA GLY A 102 -18.20 16.25 -7.91
C GLY A 102 -18.09 15.65 -6.50
N HIS A 103 -17.85 14.34 -6.40
CA HIS A 103 -17.77 13.65 -5.12
C HIS A 103 -16.53 14.04 -4.30
N LEU A 104 -15.36 14.18 -4.93
CA LEU A 104 -14.13 14.61 -4.25
C LEU A 104 -14.24 16.06 -3.77
N SER A 105 -14.85 16.95 -4.56
CA SER A 105 -15.08 18.34 -4.15
C SER A 105 -16.04 18.39 -2.96
N ALA A 106 -17.16 17.66 -3.02
CA ALA A 106 -18.11 17.59 -1.92
C ALA A 106 -17.48 17.01 -0.64
N ALA A 107 -16.60 16.02 -0.75
CA ALA A 107 -15.87 15.49 0.40
C ALA A 107 -15.00 16.56 1.07
N LEU A 108 -14.29 17.39 0.29
CA LEU A 108 -13.41 18.45 0.79
C LEU A 108 -14.14 19.65 1.39
N GLU A 109 -15.44 19.79 1.13
CA GLU A 109 -16.30 20.81 1.75
C GLU A 109 -16.75 20.42 3.18
N HIS A 110 -16.60 19.16 3.58
CA HIS A 110 -16.94 18.72 4.92
C HIS A 110 -15.88 19.12 5.96
N ASP A 111 -16.35 19.59 7.11
CA ASP A 111 -15.50 19.82 8.27
C ASP A 111 -14.93 18.50 8.80
N GLY A 112 -13.65 18.48 9.17
CA GLY A 112 -13.03 17.35 9.84
C GLY A 112 -12.50 16.24 8.93
N VAL A 113 -12.36 16.46 7.62
CA VAL A 113 -11.61 15.54 6.75
C VAL A 113 -10.18 15.40 7.28
N PRO A 114 -9.69 14.17 7.56
CA PRO A 114 -8.31 13.98 8.01
C PRO A 114 -7.30 14.59 7.02
N PRO A 115 -6.22 15.25 7.48
CA PRO A 115 -5.28 15.96 6.60
C PRO A 115 -4.72 15.09 5.47
N ALA A 116 -4.33 13.84 5.76
CA ALA A 116 -3.84 12.88 4.77
C ALA A 116 -4.91 12.53 3.71
N ALA A 117 -6.16 12.31 4.14
CA ALA A 117 -7.27 12.03 3.24
C ALA A 117 -7.60 13.25 2.36
N ALA A 118 -7.55 14.46 2.92
CA ALA A 118 -7.72 15.70 2.17
C ALA A 118 -6.60 15.90 1.13
N ALA A 119 -5.36 15.57 1.47
CA ALA A 119 -4.24 15.62 0.54
C ALA A 119 -4.41 14.64 -0.62
N GLY A 120 -4.79 13.39 -0.34
CA GLY A 120 -5.09 12.39 -1.36
C GLY A 120 -6.26 12.82 -2.27
N ALA A 121 -7.32 13.37 -1.68
CA ALA A 121 -8.47 13.90 -2.44
C ALA A 121 -8.06 15.03 -3.40
N ARG A 122 -7.21 15.97 -2.93
CA ARG A 122 -6.68 17.06 -3.75
C ARG A 122 -5.76 16.56 -4.86
N MET A 123 -4.93 15.56 -4.60
CA MET A 123 -4.10 14.94 -5.65
C MET A 123 -4.97 14.39 -6.78
N MET A 124 -5.98 13.58 -6.44
CA MET A 124 -6.89 13.03 -7.44
C MET A 124 -7.68 14.13 -8.16
N LEU A 125 -8.23 15.10 -7.43
CA LEU A 125 -9.00 16.19 -8.00
C LEU A 125 -8.16 17.04 -8.98
N GLY A 126 -6.90 17.30 -8.62
CA GLY A 126 -5.95 17.99 -9.50
C GLY A 126 -5.67 17.21 -10.78
N GLN A 127 -5.48 15.90 -10.69
CA GLN A 127 -5.31 15.03 -11.85
C GLN A 127 -6.55 15.02 -12.76
N GLN A 128 -7.76 14.98 -12.20
CA GLN A 128 -9.00 15.03 -12.97
C GLN A 128 -9.18 16.36 -13.70
N TYR A 129 -8.93 17.50 -13.03
CA TYR A 129 -8.99 18.81 -13.70
C TYR A 129 -7.97 18.94 -14.82
N LEU A 130 -6.73 18.51 -14.59
CA LEU A 130 -5.70 18.55 -15.62
C LEU A 130 -6.03 17.60 -16.79
N GLY A 131 -6.48 16.38 -16.50
CA GLY A 131 -6.90 15.41 -17.49
C GLY A 131 -8.05 15.91 -18.36
N ARG A 132 -9.02 16.63 -17.77
CA ARG A 132 -10.11 17.28 -18.50
C ARG A 132 -9.62 18.35 -19.47
N ALA A 133 -8.76 19.25 -18.99
CA ALA A 133 -8.15 20.30 -19.82
C ALA A 133 -7.36 19.69 -20.99
N MET A 134 -6.54 18.68 -20.72
CA MET A 134 -5.70 18.04 -21.74
C MET A 134 -6.50 17.19 -22.73
N SER A 135 -7.56 16.50 -22.28
CA SER A 135 -8.42 15.70 -23.17
C SER A 135 -9.14 16.57 -24.20
N ARG A 136 -9.54 17.79 -23.83
CA ARG A 136 -10.16 18.74 -24.77
C ARG A 136 -9.16 19.29 -25.79
N VAL A 137 -7.90 19.47 -25.39
CA VAL A 137 -6.81 19.80 -26.34
C VAL A 137 -6.59 18.64 -27.31
N ALA A 138 -6.57 17.40 -26.83
CA ALA A 138 -6.34 16.20 -27.65
C ALA A 138 -7.51 15.90 -28.61
N LEU A 139 -8.75 16.06 -28.16
CA LEU A 139 -9.97 15.89 -28.97
C LEU A 139 -10.22 17.07 -29.93
N GLY A 140 -9.64 18.24 -29.65
CA GLY A 140 -9.58 19.39 -30.55
C GLY A 140 -8.66 19.15 -31.76
N GLN A 141 -8.88 18.04 -32.49
CA GLN A 141 -8.12 17.51 -33.62
C GLN A 141 -8.08 18.41 -34.87
N SER A 142 -7.98 19.73 -34.73
CA SER A 142 -7.48 20.52 -35.82
C SER A 142 -6.44 21.51 -35.32
N MET A 143 -5.28 21.51 -35.98
CA MET A 143 -4.34 22.63 -35.95
C MET A 143 -5.07 23.99 -36.19
N MET A 144 -6.27 23.96 -36.79
CA MET A 144 -7.17 25.12 -36.94
C MET A 144 -7.83 25.61 -35.63
N SER A 145 -8.22 24.75 -34.69
CA SER A 145 -8.75 25.20 -33.40
C SER A 145 -7.64 25.78 -32.52
N MET A 146 -6.41 25.27 -32.68
CA MET A 146 -5.23 25.91 -32.10
C MET A 146 -5.05 27.34 -32.63
N LEU A 147 -5.16 27.56 -33.95
CA LEU A 147 -5.01 28.89 -34.55
C LEU A 147 -6.08 29.90 -34.09
N THR A 148 -7.25 29.43 -33.66
CA THR A 148 -8.26 30.28 -33.04
C THR A 148 -7.99 30.44 -31.54
N ALA A 149 -7.27 31.51 -31.16
CA ALA A 149 -6.90 31.84 -29.78
C ALA A 149 -8.08 31.86 -28.76
N ALA A 150 -9.33 31.93 -29.24
CA ALA A 150 -10.53 31.90 -28.40
C ALA A 150 -10.86 30.51 -27.83
N ALA A 151 -10.47 29.41 -28.49
CA ALA A 151 -10.82 28.04 -28.06
C ALA A 151 -10.01 27.56 -26.85
N ASN A 152 -8.84 28.17 -26.56
CA ASN A 152 -7.95 27.71 -25.49
C ASN A 152 -8.24 28.37 -24.13
N GLN A 153 -9.04 29.45 -24.09
CA GLN A 153 -9.33 30.16 -22.83
C GLN A 153 -10.32 29.40 -21.93
N THR A 154 -11.11 28.47 -22.49
CA THR A 154 -12.09 27.68 -21.71
C THR A 154 -11.44 26.65 -20.81
N GLU A 155 -10.18 26.28 -21.08
CA GLU A 155 -9.44 25.24 -20.35
C GLU A 155 -8.55 25.79 -19.22
N ILE A 156 -8.21 27.08 -19.29
CA ILE A 156 -7.38 27.75 -18.27
C ILE A 156 -7.99 27.61 -16.86
N PRO A 157 -9.31 27.74 -16.64
CA PRO A 157 -9.90 27.53 -15.32
C PRO A 157 -9.65 26.14 -14.72
N ASP A 158 -9.63 25.10 -15.55
CA ASP A 158 -9.37 23.73 -15.09
C ASP A 158 -7.90 23.55 -14.72
N VAL A 159 -6.97 24.09 -15.51
CA VAL A 159 -5.55 24.10 -15.17
C VAL A 159 -5.28 24.89 -13.88
N ASP A 160 -5.94 26.04 -13.70
CA ASP A 160 -5.80 26.85 -12.49
C ASP A 160 -6.35 26.12 -11.25
N ARG A 161 -7.45 25.38 -11.38
CA ARG A 161 -7.99 24.52 -10.32
C ARG A 161 -7.07 23.34 -10.01
N ALA A 162 -6.48 22.71 -11.02
CA ALA A 162 -5.50 21.65 -10.82
C ALA A 162 -4.28 22.16 -10.05
N ALA A 163 -3.72 23.30 -10.47
CA ALA A 163 -2.59 23.94 -9.79
C ALA A 163 -2.92 24.31 -8.33
N ALA A 164 -4.14 24.80 -8.07
CA ALA A 164 -4.58 25.09 -6.70
C ALA A 164 -4.64 23.83 -5.82
N CYS A 165 -5.11 22.71 -6.38
CA CYS A 165 -5.16 21.43 -5.67
C CYS A 165 -3.75 20.93 -5.31
N PHE A 166 -2.83 20.89 -6.28
CA PHE A 166 -1.46 20.42 -6.05
C PHE A 166 -0.69 21.33 -5.09
N ARG A 167 -0.81 22.65 -5.23
CA ARG A 167 -0.19 23.60 -4.31
C ARG A 167 -0.67 23.42 -2.87
N ALA A 168 -1.97 23.18 -2.68
CA ALA A 168 -2.53 22.90 -1.36
C ALA A 168 -1.99 21.60 -0.73
N VAL A 169 -1.51 20.64 -1.54
CA VAL A 169 -0.81 19.44 -1.05
C VAL A 169 0.64 19.77 -0.68
N VAL A 170 1.35 20.54 -1.51
CA VAL A 170 2.74 20.96 -1.25
C VAL A 170 2.87 21.81 0.02
N ASP A 171 1.95 22.75 0.20
CA ASP A 171 1.93 23.69 1.34
C ASP A 171 1.26 23.08 2.59
N GLY A 172 0.63 21.91 2.45
CA GLY A 172 -0.16 21.28 3.50
C GLY A 172 0.69 20.64 4.61
N PRO A 173 0.22 20.64 5.87
CA PRO A 173 0.87 19.89 6.94
C PRO A 173 0.62 18.38 6.77
N GLN A 174 1.54 17.54 7.27
CA GLN A 174 1.34 16.10 7.45
C GLN A 174 1.16 15.28 6.15
N VAL A 175 1.90 15.66 5.11
CA VAL A 175 2.00 14.89 3.85
C VAL A 175 3.35 14.19 3.83
N SER A 176 3.40 12.91 3.41
CA SER A 176 4.66 12.21 3.19
C SER A 176 5.52 12.94 2.15
N ASP A 177 6.84 12.82 2.26
CA ASP A 177 7.75 13.48 1.32
C ASP A 177 7.48 13.04 -0.13
N ASP A 178 7.17 11.76 -0.34
CA ASP A 178 6.81 11.23 -1.67
C ASP A 178 5.55 11.90 -2.25
N MET A 179 4.50 12.08 -1.44
CA MET A 179 3.27 12.73 -1.92
C MET A 179 3.48 14.22 -2.17
N ARG A 180 4.35 14.89 -1.38
CA ARG A 180 4.76 16.28 -1.62
C ARG A 180 5.55 16.40 -2.92
N GLU A 181 6.46 15.49 -3.19
CA GLU A 181 7.25 15.45 -4.43
C GLU A 181 6.35 15.20 -5.65
N MET A 182 5.43 14.23 -5.59
CA MET A 182 4.45 13.99 -6.65
C MET A 182 3.54 15.21 -6.89
N ALA A 183 3.13 15.91 -5.83
CA ALA A 183 2.35 17.13 -5.95
C ALA A 183 3.14 18.28 -6.60
N GLN A 184 4.40 18.46 -6.21
CA GLN A 184 5.30 19.47 -6.79
C GLN A 184 5.51 19.24 -8.29
N MET A 185 5.75 18.00 -8.67
CA MET A 185 5.92 17.59 -10.06
C MET A 185 4.63 17.78 -10.87
N SER A 186 3.48 17.41 -10.30
CA SER A 186 2.18 17.65 -10.94
C SER A 186 1.90 19.16 -11.09
N LEU A 187 2.33 19.97 -10.12
CA LEU A 187 2.25 21.42 -10.20
C LEU A 187 3.11 21.98 -11.35
N GLU A 188 4.34 21.51 -11.52
CA GLU A 188 5.19 21.89 -12.66
C GLU A 188 4.54 21.53 -14.01
N MET A 189 3.90 20.35 -14.09
CA MET A 189 3.13 19.95 -15.27
C MET A 189 1.93 20.87 -15.52
N THR A 190 1.19 21.29 -14.49
CA THR A 190 0.10 22.26 -14.65
C THR A 190 0.60 23.63 -15.11
N GLU A 191 1.77 24.08 -14.65
CA GLU A 191 2.37 25.34 -15.12
C GLU A 191 2.79 25.27 -16.58
N ALA A 192 3.35 24.13 -17.01
CA ALA A 192 3.66 23.89 -18.42
C ALA A 192 2.38 23.88 -19.28
N ALA A 193 1.33 23.18 -18.84
CA ALA A 193 0.03 23.17 -19.51
C ALA A 193 -0.58 24.59 -19.58
N ARG A 194 -0.47 25.37 -18.51
CA ARG A 194 -0.91 26.77 -18.46
C ARG A 194 -0.17 27.63 -19.47
N ALA A 195 1.15 27.47 -19.58
CA ALA A 195 1.96 28.21 -20.56
C ALA A 195 1.60 27.84 -22.01
N MET A 196 1.27 26.56 -22.26
CA MET A 196 0.83 26.09 -23.57
C MET A 196 -0.56 26.64 -23.95
N LEU A 197 -1.47 26.75 -22.98
CA LEU A 197 -2.85 27.22 -23.20
C LEU A 197 -2.99 28.74 -23.14
N GLY A 198 -2.16 29.41 -22.34
CA GLY A 198 -2.21 30.84 -22.02
C GLY A 198 -1.61 31.77 -23.07
N GLY A 199 -1.71 31.43 -24.36
CA GLY A 199 -1.21 32.26 -25.45
C GLY A 199 -1.67 33.72 -25.32
N SER A 200 -0.78 34.67 -25.61
CA SER A 200 -1.14 36.08 -25.64
C SER A 200 -2.23 36.33 -26.69
N PRO A 201 -3.05 37.39 -26.55
CA PRO A 201 -4.12 37.75 -27.52
C PRO A 201 -3.68 37.98 -28.98
N GLY A 202 -2.42 37.71 -29.35
CA GLY A 202 -1.84 37.82 -30.70
C GLY A 202 -1.21 36.55 -31.25
N GLY A 203 -1.37 35.38 -30.62
CA GLY A 203 -0.88 34.09 -31.13
C GLY A 203 -0.09 33.27 -30.11
N TYR A 204 0.37 32.09 -30.55
CA TYR A 204 1.20 31.22 -29.73
C TYR A 204 2.58 31.83 -29.52
N ASP A 205 2.97 31.89 -28.26
CA ASP A 205 4.35 32.19 -27.89
C ASP A 205 5.19 30.90 -28.05
N LEU A 206 5.79 30.76 -29.24
CA LEU A 206 6.72 29.67 -29.56
C LEU A 206 7.83 29.53 -28.52
N GLN A 207 8.24 30.61 -27.85
CA GLN A 207 9.24 30.59 -26.81
C GLN A 207 8.70 29.89 -25.54
N ASN A 208 7.44 30.16 -25.16
CA ASN A 208 6.78 29.46 -24.04
C ASN A 208 6.54 27.98 -24.36
N LEU A 209 6.19 27.64 -25.60
CA LEU A 209 6.05 26.24 -26.03
C LEU A 209 7.38 25.49 -25.94
N MET A 210 8.47 26.07 -26.45
CA MET A 210 9.81 25.48 -26.34
C MET A 210 10.24 25.34 -24.87
N GLY A 211 9.96 26.33 -24.03
CA GLY A 211 10.22 26.27 -22.59
C GLY A 211 9.44 25.15 -21.89
N ALA A 212 8.16 24.96 -22.25
CA ALA A 212 7.33 23.88 -21.74
C ALA A 212 7.85 22.49 -22.17
N MET A 213 8.27 22.34 -23.43
CA MET A 213 8.87 21.09 -23.93
C MET A 213 10.20 20.77 -23.24
N ALA A 214 11.05 21.77 -23.00
CA ALA A 214 12.30 21.58 -22.26
C ALA A 214 12.03 21.12 -20.81
N LYS A 215 11.05 21.73 -20.12
CA LYS A 215 10.61 21.27 -18.80
C LYS A 215 10.08 19.84 -18.81
N LEU A 216 9.27 19.46 -19.81
CA LEU A 216 8.77 18.09 -19.95
C LEU A 216 9.92 17.08 -20.17
N GLN A 217 10.94 17.44 -20.96
CA GLN A 217 12.13 16.60 -21.13
C GLN A 217 12.95 16.47 -19.85
N GLU A 218 13.16 17.57 -19.12
CA GLU A 218 13.83 17.55 -17.81
C GLU A 218 13.08 16.66 -16.82
N MET A 219 11.75 16.75 -16.83
CA MET A 219 10.88 15.91 -16.00
C MET A 219 11.00 14.44 -16.38
N GLN A 220 10.95 14.10 -17.69
CA GLN A 220 11.19 12.73 -18.17
C GLN A 220 12.55 12.18 -17.75
N GLN A 221 13.60 13.01 -17.76
CA GLN A 221 14.93 12.62 -17.28
C GLN A 221 14.94 12.40 -15.76
N LYS A 222 14.33 13.32 -15.00
CA LYS A 222 14.17 13.18 -13.54
C LYS A 222 13.41 11.90 -13.19
N PHE A 223 12.34 11.57 -13.91
CA PHE A 223 11.61 10.31 -13.75
C PHE A 223 12.45 9.08 -14.06
N GLY A 224 13.23 9.12 -15.15
CA GLY A 224 14.13 8.01 -15.50
C GLY A 224 15.22 7.78 -14.45
N ALA A 225 15.71 8.84 -13.81
CA ALA A 225 16.74 8.76 -12.79
C ALA A 225 16.21 8.48 -11.37
N ALA A 226 14.99 8.92 -11.05
CA ALA A 226 14.39 8.83 -9.73
C ALA A 226 13.44 7.62 -9.55
N ALA A 227 13.24 6.81 -10.58
CA ALA A 227 12.50 5.55 -10.48
C ALA A 227 13.27 4.55 -9.58
N LYS A 228 13.09 4.69 -8.27
CA LYS A 228 13.61 3.74 -7.29
C LYS A 228 12.96 2.37 -7.53
N PRO A 229 13.72 1.26 -7.46
CA PRO A 229 13.14 -0.07 -7.34
C PRO A 229 12.19 -0.10 -6.13
N GLY A 230 10.95 -0.57 -6.29
CA GLY A 230 10.00 -0.71 -5.18
C GLY A 230 8.73 0.15 -5.21
N TYR A 231 8.50 0.99 -6.23
CA TYR A 231 7.17 1.59 -6.44
C TYR A 231 6.14 0.50 -6.83
N GLY A 232 5.50 -0.10 -5.82
CA GLY A 232 4.50 -1.15 -5.98
C GLY A 232 3.25 -0.68 -6.74
N ALA A 233 2.77 -1.50 -7.68
CA ALA A 233 1.52 -1.43 -8.48
C ALA A 233 1.10 -0.10 -9.16
N PHE A 234 1.69 1.03 -8.81
CA PHE A 234 1.59 2.32 -9.49
C PHE A 234 2.83 2.49 -10.34
N LYS A 235 2.86 1.83 -11.50
CA LYS A 235 3.88 2.13 -12.49
C LYS A 235 3.58 3.54 -13.05
N PRO A 236 4.49 4.53 -12.95
CA PRO A 236 4.25 5.89 -13.44
C PRO A 236 3.89 5.93 -14.94
N GLN A 237 4.38 4.96 -15.71
CA GLN A 237 4.04 4.71 -17.11
C GLN A 237 2.52 4.51 -17.36
N ASP A 238 1.75 4.06 -16.37
CA ASP A 238 0.29 3.92 -16.47
C ASP A 238 -0.46 5.23 -16.16
N VAL A 239 0.19 6.19 -15.47
CA VAL A 239 -0.37 7.50 -15.12
C VAL A 239 -0.19 8.52 -16.25
N PHE A 240 0.82 8.34 -17.11
CA PHE A 240 1.21 9.29 -18.17
C PHE A 240 0.94 8.82 -19.61
N SER A 241 0.31 7.66 -19.82
CA SER A 241 -0.04 7.17 -21.16
C SER A 241 -1.37 7.75 -21.66
N PHE A 242 -1.37 9.02 -22.04
CA PHE A 242 -2.57 9.72 -22.55
C PHE A 242 -2.92 9.38 -24.02
N SER A 243 -2.19 8.49 -24.68
CA SER A 243 -2.37 8.19 -26.11
C SER A 243 -2.37 6.72 -26.53
N ASP A 244 -2.06 5.76 -25.65
CA ASP A 244 -1.71 4.40 -26.09
C ASP A 244 -2.56 3.25 -25.50
N VAL A 245 -3.75 3.51 -24.95
CA VAL A 245 -4.67 2.44 -24.50
C VAL A 245 -5.14 1.55 -25.68
N GLY A 246 -5.24 2.12 -26.89
CA GLY A 246 -5.65 1.40 -28.10
C GLY A 246 -4.64 0.36 -28.61
N LYS A 247 -3.35 0.43 -28.22
CA LYS A 247 -2.35 -0.58 -28.61
C LYS A 247 -2.41 -1.83 -27.74
N TRP A 248 -2.77 -1.71 -26.47
CA TRP A 248 -2.79 -2.84 -25.53
C TRP A 248 -3.95 -3.81 -25.78
N VAL A 249 -5.10 -3.30 -26.23
CA VAL A 249 -6.27 -4.12 -26.57
C VAL A 249 -6.07 -4.95 -27.86
N ASN A 250 -5.13 -4.55 -28.72
CA ASN A 250 -4.84 -5.20 -29.99
C ASN A 250 -3.45 -5.87 -30.06
N MET A 251 -2.71 -5.94 -28.96
CA MET A 251 -1.42 -6.63 -28.92
C MET A 251 -1.62 -8.15 -28.88
N ASN A 252 -0.85 -8.87 -29.68
CA ASN A 252 -0.80 -10.32 -29.65
C ASN A 252 -0.19 -10.76 -28.29
N PRO A 253 -0.75 -11.76 -27.59
CA PRO A 253 -0.25 -12.21 -26.29
C PRO A 253 1.23 -12.62 -26.24
N LEU A 254 1.87 -12.83 -27.40
CA LEU A 254 3.30 -13.15 -27.52
C LEU A 254 4.22 -11.92 -27.58
N ASP A 255 3.67 -10.72 -27.80
CA ASP A 255 4.44 -9.47 -27.94
C ASP A 255 4.45 -8.64 -26.65
N HIS A 256 3.86 -9.16 -25.56
CA HIS A 256 4.02 -8.52 -24.25
C HIS A 256 5.50 -8.56 -23.84
N PRO A 257 6.07 -7.46 -23.33
CA PRO A 257 7.43 -7.47 -22.83
C PRO A 257 7.54 -8.46 -21.66
N VAL A 258 8.13 -9.62 -21.94
CA VAL A 258 8.53 -10.60 -20.94
C VAL A 258 9.78 -10.04 -20.26
N ALA A 259 9.72 -9.87 -18.94
CA ALA A 259 10.92 -9.63 -18.15
C ALA A 259 11.79 -10.89 -18.21
N VAL A 260 12.79 -10.87 -19.08
CA VAL A 260 13.81 -11.92 -19.10
C VAL A 260 14.73 -11.65 -17.92
N VAL A 261 14.58 -12.47 -16.88
CA VAL A 261 15.62 -12.62 -15.86
C VAL A 261 16.69 -13.50 -16.48
N GLU A 262 17.77 -12.89 -16.96
CA GLU A 262 18.96 -13.63 -17.42
C GLU A 262 19.63 -14.29 -16.21
N GLY A 263 19.26 -15.55 -15.95
CA GLY A 263 20.03 -16.43 -15.08
C GLY A 263 21.29 -16.86 -15.81
N ALA A 264 22.45 -16.55 -15.22
CA ALA A 264 23.75 -16.96 -15.72
C ALA A 264 23.81 -18.49 -15.87
N VAL A 265 23.97 -18.95 -17.12
CA VAL A 265 24.39 -20.31 -17.44
C VAL A 265 25.80 -20.23 -18.00
N GLU A 266 26.76 -20.70 -17.23
CA GLU A 266 28.12 -20.98 -17.71
C GLU A 266 28.11 -22.26 -18.55
N GLU A 267 28.45 -22.17 -19.84
CA GLU A 267 29.13 -23.25 -20.56
C GLU A 267 30.13 -22.69 -21.60
N PRO A 268 31.23 -23.41 -21.92
CA PRO A 268 32.46 -22.80 -22.38
C PRO A 268 32.72 -22.87 -23.90
N ALA A 269 33.47 -21.88 -24.36
CA ALA A 269 34.46 -21.84 -25.45
C ALA A 269 34.12 -22.46 -26.82
N VAL A 270 34.02 -21.59 -27.83
CA VAL A 270 34.51 -21.86 -29.20
C VAL A 270 35.19 -20.60 -29.75
N GLU A 271 36.45 -20.75 -30.17
CA GLU A 271 37.27 -19.77 -30.88
C GLU A 271 36.86 -19.63 -32.37
N GLU A 272 37.33 -18.53 -32.96
CA GLU A 272 37.38 -18.16 -34.40
C GLU A 272 36.19 -17.37 -34.98
N ALA A 273 36.43 -16.08 -35.26
CA ALA A 273 36.62 -15.61 -36.64
C ALA A 273 37.06 -14.14 -36.68
N ALA A 274 37.95 -13.86 -37.62
CA ALA A 274 38.69 -12.63 -37.78
C ALA A 274 37.90 -11.48 -38.43
N ALA A 275 38.28 -10.26 -38.03
CA ALA A 275 38.43 -9.03 -38.82
C ALA A 275 37.29 -8.59 -39.77
N VAL A 276 36.75 -7.39 -39.55
CA VAL A 276 36.79 -6.22 -40.45
C VAL A 276 36.16 -5.00 -39.75
N GLU A 277 36.73 -3.83 -40.04
CA GLU A 277 36.21 -2.45 -39.86
C GLU A 277 36.59 -1.64 -38.61
N GLU A 278 37.75 -1.00 -38.77
CA GLU A 278 38.29 0.13 -38.04
C GLU A 278 37.42 1.38 -38.26
N VAL A 279 36.50 1.64 -37.33
CA VAL A 279 35.86 2.95 -37.15
C VAL A 279 36.31 3.50 -35.81
N ALA A 280 36.94 4.67 -35.85
CA ALA A 280 37.45 5.51 -34.76
C ALA A 280 36.93 5.14 -33.34
N ARG A 281 37.69 4.31 -32.63
CA ARG A 281 37.40 3.89 -31.26
C ARG A 281 37.68 5.05 -30.31
N ALA A 282 36.63 5.68 -29.80
CA ALA A 282 36.70 6.45 -28.57
C ALA A 282 37.34 5.57 -27.48
N ARG A 283 38.24 6.14 -26.67
CA ARG A 283 38.87 5.42 -25.56
C ARG A 283 37.78 4.73 -24.73
N PRO A 284 37.90 3.43 -24.40
CA PRO A 284 36.99 2.80 -23.45
C PRO A 284 37.09 3.59 -22.15
N VAL A 285 35.98 4.21 -21.73
CA VAL A 285 35.82 4.64 -20.35
C VAL A 285 35.76 3.33 -19.57
N GLU A 286 36.71 3.10 -18.66
CA GLU A 286 36.61 1.98 -17.72
C GLU A 286 35.22 2.05 -17.08
N PRO A 287 34.44 0.95 -17.10
CA PRO A 287 33.15 0.95 -16.42
C PRO A 287 33.39 1.36 -14.96
N GLU A 288 32.67 2.38 -14.49
CA GLU A 288 32.69 2.71 -13.08
C GLU A 288 32.42 1.42 -12.29
N PRO A 289 33.23 1.10 -11.27
CA PRO A 289 33.03 -0.12 -10.51
C PRO A 289 31.61 -0.12 -9.96
N GLU A 290 30.88 -1.22 -10.20
CA GLU A 290 29.55 -1.40 -9.66
C GLU A 290 29.60 -1.13 -8.15
N PRO A 291 28.68 -0.30 -7.61
CA PRO A 291 28.70 0.04 -6.20
C PRO A 291 28.61 -1.25 -5.38
N GLU A 292 29.53 -1.42 -4.43
CA GLU A 292 29.54 -2.61 -3.57
C GLU A 292 28.17 -2.78 -2.88
N PRO A 293 27.62 -4.01 -2.86
CA PRO A 293 26.34 -4.28 -2.24
C PRO A 293 26.39 -3.88 -0.76
N VAL A 294 25.46 -3.00 -0.35
CA VAL A 294 25.39 -2.50 1.01
C VAL A 294 24.95 -3.64 1.93
N ASP A 295 25.75 -3.98 2.95
CA ASP A 295 25.37 -4.95 3.98
C ASP A 295 24.33 -4.35 4.94
N VAL A 296 23.06 -4.37 4.51
CA VAL A 296 21.92 -3.85 5.26
C VAL A 296 21.76 -4.56 6.62
N ARG A 297 22.03 -5.87 6.68
CA ARG A 297 21.97 -6.67 7.92
C ARG A 297 23.01 -6.20 8.93
N GLY A 298 24.26 -6.01 8.48
CA GLY A 298 25.34 -5.48 9.31
C GLY A 298 25.02 -4.08 9.84
N LEU A 299 24.45 -3.21 9.00
CA LEU A 299 24.02 -1.86 9.39
C LEU A 299 22.91 -1.90 10.45
N LEU A 300 21.88 -2.72 10.27
CA LEU A 300 20.78 -2.89 11.23
C LEU A 300 21.32 -3.36 12.60
N ARG A 301 22.16 -4.39 12.61
CA ARG A 301 22.76 -4.93 13.84
C ARG A 301 23.61 -3.88 14.56
N LYS A 302 24.43 -3.13 13.81
CA LYS A 302 25.25 -2.05 14.35
C LYS A 302 24.39 -0.90 14.89
N ARG A 303 23.32 -0.54 14.20
CA ARG A 303 22.41 0.56 14.59
C ARG A 303 21.71 0.26 15.92
N LEU A 304 21.28 -0.98 16.10
CA LEU A 304 20.67 -1.48 17.33
C LEU A 304 21.68 -1.90 18.41
N GLY A 305 22.99 -1.87 18.13
CA GLY A 305 24.03 -2.28 19.07
C GLY A 305 23.96 -3.76 19.48
N LEU A 306 23.55 -4.64 18.56
CA LEU A 306 23.32 -6.05 18.85
C LEU A 306 24.62 -6.84 18.96
N ALA A 307 24.74 -7.66 20.01
CA ALA A 307 25.82 -8.63 20.18
C ALA A 307 25.38 -10.04 19.75
N GLU A 308 26.34 -10.94 19.52
CA GLU A 308 26.06 -12.34 19.25
C GLU A 308 25.70 -13.13 20.52
N PRO A 309 24.73 -14.07 20.47
CA PRO A 309 23.85 -14.33 19.33
C PRO A 309 22.81 -13.22 19.15
N VAL A 310 22.63 -12.75 17.91
CA VAL A 310 21.78 -11.57 17.58
C VAL A 310 20.39 -11.64 18.21
N TRP A 311 19.71 -12.80 18.15
CA TRP A 311 18.36 -12.95 18.70
C TRP A 311 18.29 -12.80 20.23
N ALA A 312 19.31 -13.25 20.97
CA ALA A 312 19.33 -13.06 22.42
C ALA A 312 19.56 -11.59 22.77
N SER A 313 20.40 -10.89 22.00
CA SER A 313 20.60 -9.45 22.19
C SER A 313 19.36 -8.65 21.85
N ALA A 314 18.67 -8.98 20.76
CA ALA A 314 17.45 -8.28 20.34
C ALA A 314 16.29 -8.50 21.33
N ALA A 315 16.16 -9.71 21.89
CA ALA A 315 15.14 -10.00 22.91
C ALA A 315 15.30 -9.16 24.19
N ARG A 316 16.53 -8.73 24.54
CA ARG A 316 16.75 -7.84 25.70
C ARG A 316 16.17 -6.44 25.46
N LEU A 317 16.21 -5.94 24.22
CA LEU A 317 15.63 -4.64 23.89
C LEU A 317 14.11 -4.61 24.12
N LEU A 318 13.42 -5.76 24.06
CA LEU A 318 11.99 -5.85 24.35
C LEU A 318 11.67 -5.65 25.84
N SER A 319 12.59 -5.97 26.76
CA SER A 319 12.37 -5.87 28.20
C SER A 319 13.02 -4.65 28.86
N GLU A 320 13.92 -3.95 28.18
CA GLU A 320 14.60 -2.76 28.70
C GLU A 320 13.65 -1.57 28.82
N VAL A 321 13.64 -0.91 29.98
CA VAL A 321 12.80 0.28 30.23
C VAL A 321 13.27 1.48 29.41
N ASP A 322 14.59 1.63 29.29
CA ASP A 322 15.22 2.65 28.46
C ASP A 322 15.48 2.10 27.05
N GLY A 323 14.70 2.58 26.08
CA GLY A 323 14.85 2.19 24.68
C GLY A 323 15.87 3.05 23.92
N PRO A 324 16.26 2.64 22.70
CA PRO A 324 17.03 3.49 21.80
C PRO A 324 16.31 4.81 21.50
N ALA A 325 17.06 5.84 21.09
CA ALA A 325 16.48 7.12 20.69
C ALA A 325 15.54 6.96 19.47
N VAL A 326 14.53 7.82 19.35
CA VAL A 326 13.52 7.77 18.28
C VAL A 326 14.14 7.61 16.88
N ALA A 327 15.12 8.44 16.54
CA ALA A 327 15.80 8.37 15.25
C ALA A 327 16.54 7.03 15.01
N VAL A 328 17.01 6.37 16.07
CA VAL A 328 17.63 5.04 15.95
C VAL A 328 16.58 3.98 15.67
N VAL A 329 15.41 4.09 16.29
CA VAL A 329 14.30 3.16 16.08
C VAL A 329 13.71 3.30 14.69
N ASP A 330 13.47 4.53 14.20
CA ASP A 330 12.95 4.76 12.86
C ASP A 330 13.89 4.23 11.77
N ASP A 331 15.19 4.51 11.88
CA ASP A 331 16.19 3.96 10.97
C ASP A 331 16.21 2.42 11.02
N ALA A 332 16.09 1.84 12.21
CA ALA A 332 16.09 0.39 12.36
C ALA A 332 14.82 -0.27 11.79
N VAL A 333 13.65 0.38 11.89
CA VAL A 333 12.42 -0.10 11.23
C VAL A 333 12.60 -0.08 9.72
N ALA A 334 13.14 1.01 9.15
CA ALA A 334 13.40 1.10 7.71
C ALA A 334 14.36 0.00 7.24
N LEU A 335 15.52 -0.15 7.91
CA LEU A 335 16.51 -1.17 7.58
C LEU A 335 15.96 -2.59 7.71
N ALA A 336 15.21 -2.88 8.78
CA ALA A 336 14.61 -4.20 8.98
C ALA A 336 13.56 -4.52 7.90
N GLY A 337 12.75 -3.54 7.50
CA GLY A 337 11.81 -3.65 6.38
C GLY A 337 12.53 -3.96 5.07
N THR A 338 13.58 -3.20 4.73
CA THR A 338 14.39 -3.44 3.53
C THR A 338 14.96 -4.86 3.50
N VAL A 339 15.48 -5.38 4.63
CA VAL A 339 16.02 -6.75 4.69
C VAL A 339 14.97 -7.80 4.34
N VAL A 340 13.73 -7.67 4.83
CA VAL A 340 12.69 -8.69 4.57
C VAL A 340 11.97 -8.49 3.24
N ASP A 341 11.95 -7.28 2.69
CA ASP A 341 11.29 -6.95 1.42
C ASP A 341 12.18 -7.25 0.21
N GLU A 342 13.51 -7.05 0.32
CA GLU A 342 14.45 -7.26 -0.79
C GLU A 342 15.01 -8.69 -0.84
N ASP A 343 14.98 -9.42 0.27
CA ASP A 343 15.55 -10.76 0.38
C ASP A 343 14.46 -11.82 0.54
N GLU A 344 14.17 -12.56 -0.55
CA GLU A 344 13.20 -13.67 -0.52
C GLU A 344 13.61 -14.77 0.51
N ASP A 345 14.90 -14.87 0.82
CA ASP A 345 15.48 -15.81 1.76
C ASP A 345 15.59 -15.25 3.20
N ALA A 346 14.96 -14.11 3.50
CA ALA A 346 14.93 -13.53 4.85
C ALA A 346 14.60 -14.58 5.92
N ASP A 347 15.48 -14.70 6.91
CA ASP A 347 15.50 -15.83 7.84
C ASP A 347 14.68 -15.58 9.13
N VAL A 348 14.82 -16.46 10.12
CA VAL A 348 14.17 -16.34 11.43
C VAL A 348 14.60 -15.07 12.16
N VAL A 349 15.88 -14.73 12.10
CA VAL A 349 16.45 -13.58 12.80
C VAL A 349 16.01 -12.28 12.13
N ASP A 350 15.97 -12.24 10.80
CA ASP A 350 15.53 -11.05 10.05
C ASP A 350 14.08 -10.66 10.42
N TRP A 351 13.14 -11.61 10.36
CA TRP A 351 11.76 -11.38 10.77
C TRP A 351 11.61 -11.09 12.28
N PHE A 352 12.48 -11.66 13.11
CA PHE A 352 12.49 -11.34 14.54
C PHE A 352 12.94 -9.90 14.80
N LEU A 353 13.91 -9.39 14.02
CA LEU A 353 14.35 -8.01 14.12
C LEU A 353 13.26 -7.02 13.67
N VAL A 354 12.46 -7.35 12.64
CA VAL A 354 11.26 -6.56 12.27
C VAL A 354 10.28 -6.48 13.44
N ALA A 355 10.00 -7.60 14.11
CA ALA A 355 9.13 -7.62 15.27
C ALA A 355 9.67 -6.72 16.40
N VAL A 356 10.97 -6.80 16.70
CA VAL A 356 11.61 -6.01 17.74
C VAL A 356 11.56 -4.51 17.42
N THR A 357 11.89 -4.10 16.20
CA THR A 357 11.90 -2.68 15.83
C THR A 357 10.51 -2.07 15.82
N LEU A 358 9.49 -2.78 15.35
CA LEU A 358 8.09 -2.34 15.43
C LEU A 358 7.59 -2.22 16.87
N HIS A 359 7.97 -3.16 17.75
CA HIS A 359 7.65 -3.04 19.17
C HIS A 359 8.31 -1.81 19.82
N LEU A 360 9.59 -1.55 19.49
CA LEU A 360 10.29 -0.36 19.97
C LEU A 360 9.61 0.93 19.48
N ARG A 361 9.15 0.97 18.22
CA ARG A 361 8.43 2.14 17.67
C ARG A 361 7.09 2.32 18.36
N HIS A 362 6.33 1.25 18.57
CA HIS A 362 5.07 1.29 19.32
C HIS A 362 5.23 1.86 20.74
N ARG A 363 6.33 1.55 21.43
CA ARG A 363 6.60 2.11 22.76
C ARG A 363 6.85 3.62 22.74
N LEU A 364 7.38 4.14 21.63
CA LEU A 364 7.61 5.57 21.43
C LEU A 364 6.35 6.30 20.95
N ASP A 365 5.53 5.61 20.14
CA ASP A 365 4.25 6.11 19.62
C ASP A 365 3.17 5.00 19.65
N PRO A 366 2.37 4.92 20.72
CA PRO A 366 1.39 3.84 20.90
C PRO A 366 0.14 3.97 20.01
N GLY A 367 0.02 5.02 19.19
CA GLY A 367 -1.17 5.32 18.38
C GLY A 367 -1.33 4.54 17.07
N GLY A 368 -0.37 3.68 16.70
CA GLY A 368 -0.34 2.97 15.42
C GLY A 368 -0.58 1.46 15.48
N ASP A 369 -0.60 0.82 14.29
CA ASP A 369 -0.74 -0.63 14.13
C ASP A 369 0.56 -1.42 14.38
N ASP A 370 1.64 -0.75 14.77
CA ASP A 370 2.98 -1.34 14.94
C ASP A 370 3.02 -2.53 15.88
N ARG A 371 2.24 -2.49 16.95
CA ARG A 371 2.16 -3.60 17.90
C ARG A 371 1.59 -4.86 17.25
N ARG A 372 0.53 -4.70 16.45
CA ARG A 372 -0.11 -5.80 15.71
C ARG A 372 0.84 -6.31 14.62
N ALA A 373 1.37 -5.42 13.80
CA ALA A 373 2.32 -5.75 12.74
C ALA A 373 3.58 -6.45 13.30
N GLY A 374 4.10 -5.99 14.45
CA GLY A 374 5.24 -6.61 15.12
C GLY A 374 4.95 -8.02 15.64
N ALA A 375 3.75 -8.27 16.17
CA ALA A 375 3.36 -9.62 16.59
C ALA A 375 3.14 -10.57 15.40
N GLU A 376 2.64 -10.07 14.27
CA GLU A 376 2.54 -10.82 13.02
C GLU A 376 3.93 -11.16 12.47
N ALA A 377 4.86 -10.20 12.46
CA ALA A 377 6.26 -10.44 12.11
C ALA A 377 6.92 -11.48 13.05
N LEU A 378 6.63 -11.41 14.35
CA LEU A 378 7.11 -12.38 15.33
C LEU A 378 6.58 -13.80 15.03
N LEU A 379 5.31 -13.92 14.65
CA LEU A 379 4.72 -15.19 14.26
C LEU A 379 5.35 -15.73 12.96
N THR A 380 5.65 -14.86 12.00
CA THR A 380 6.37 -15.22 10.77
C THR A 380 7.77 -15.75 11.09
N ALA A 381 8.52 -15.09 11.97
CA ALA A 381 9.81 -15.58 12.46
C ALA A 381 9.68 -16.98 13.10
N ALA A 382 8.69 -17.15 13.98
CA ALA A 382 8.44 -18.44 14.65
C ALA A 382 8.08 -19.56 13.67
N ARG A 383 7.39 -19.24 12.55
CA ARG A 383 7.02 -20.19 11.49
C ARG A 383 8.19 -20.59 10.60
N LYS A 384 9.10 -19.65 10.29
CA LYS A 384 10.30 -19.93 9.49
C LYS A 384 11.32 -20.81 10.23
N ALA A 385 11.30 -20.80 11.56
CA ALA A 385 12.22 -21.61 12.36
C ALA A 385 11.89 -23.11 12.28
N SER A 386 12.92 -23.94 12.14
CA SER A 386 12.76 -25.37 12.48
C SER A 386 12.49 -25.52 13.99
N PRO A 387 11.78 -26.57 14.44
CA PRO A 387 11.52 -26.80 15.86
C PRO A 387 12.79 -26.85 16.73
N ASP A 388 13.91 -27.30 16.14
CA ASP A 388 15.21 -27.43 16.80
C ASP A 388 16.09 -26.17 16.67
N HIS A 389 15.58 -25.10 16.06
CA HIS A 389 16.36 -23.88 15.85
C HIS A 389 16.66 -23.18 17.20
N PRO A 390 17.92 -22.82 17.49
CA PRO A 390 18.31 -22.30 18.82
C PRO A 390 17.67 -20.95 19.16
N ALA A 391 17.24 -20.17 18.18
CA ALA A 391 16.53 -18.91 18.41
C ALA A 391 15.04 -19.09 18.78
N LEU A 392 14.44 -20.24 18.46
CA LEU A 392 12.98 -20.40 18.53
C LEU A 392 12.42 -20.24 19.96
N PRO A 393 13.02 -20.79 21.03
CA PRO A 393 12.54 -20.54 22.40
C PRO A 393 12.52 -19.05 22.75
N VAL A 394 13.56 -18.30 22.37
CA VAL A 394 13.66 -16.85 22.60
C VAL A 394 12.60 -16.08 21.81
N VAL A 395 12.40 -16.41 20.54
CA VAL A 395 11.36 -15.82 19.68
C VAL A 395 9.97 -16.05 20.27
N LEU A 396 9.67 -17.27 20.69
CA LEU A 396 8.36 -17.60 21.27
C LEU A 396 8.11 -16.89 22.62
N ARG A 397 9.12 -16.82 23.49
CA ARG A 397 9.02 -16.11 24.78
C ARG A 397 8.82 -14.61 24.59
N SER A 398 9.37 -14.05 23.50
CA SER A 398 9.25 -12.63 23.16
C SER A 398 7.82 -12.18 22.87
N LEU A 399 6.87 -13.12 22.66
CA LEU A 399 5.44 -12.80 22.56
C LEU A 399 4.93 -12.05 23.79
N GLY A 400 5.51 -12.30 24.98
CA GLY A 400 5.17 -11.61 26.21
C GLY A 400 5.25 -10.08 26.10
N ALA A 401 6.16 -9.55 25.30
CA ALA A 401 6.31 -8.10 25.09
C ALA A 401 5.13 -7.47 24.32
N PHE A 402 4.38 -8.28 23.56
CA PHE A 402 3.25 -7.82 22.76
C PHE A 402 1.91 -7.92 23.49
N LEU A 403 1.86 -8.61 24.63
CA LEU A 403 0.64 -8.80 25.41
C LEU A 403 0.15 -7.49 26.01
N ASP A 404 -1.16 -7.25 25.93
CA ASP A 404 -1.80 -6.10 26.55
C ASP A 404 -2.25 -6.43 27.96
N ALA A 405 -1.80 -5.63 28.92
CA ALA A 405 -2.21 -5.79 30.32
C ALA A 405 -3.69 -5.38 30.51
N ASP A 406 -4.18 -4.43 29.70
CA ASP A 406 -5.55 -3.95 29.75
C ASP A 406 -6.49 -4.86 28.92
N GLU A 407 -5.95 -5.53 27.90
CA GLU A 407 -6.67 -6.49 27.05
C GLU A 407 -5.98 -7.87 26.96
N PRO A 408 -5.82 -8.60 28.08
CA PRO A 408 -5.00 -9.81 28.14
C PRO A 408 -5.52 -10.99 27.29
N TRP A 409 -6.78 -10.91 26.85
CA TRP A 409 -7.44 -11.95 26.06
C TRP A 409 -7.81 -11.52 24.64
N GLY A 410 -7.41 -10.32 24.20
CA GLY A 410 -7.82 -9.75 22.91
C GLY A 410 -6.72 -8.94 22.22
N GLY A 411 -7.13 -8.02 21.36
CA GLY A 411 -6.27 -7.03 20.74
C GLY A 411 -5.31 -7.64 19.72
N VAL A 412 -4.03 -7.68 20.07
CA VAL A 412 -2.98 -8.25 19.20
C VAL A 412 -3.13 -9.75 19.05
N LEU A 413 -3.56 -10.46 20.10
CA LEU A 413 -3.62 -11.91 20.10
C LEU A 413 -4.71 -12.47 19.18
N ASP A 414 -5.75 -11.70 18.86
CA ASP A 414 -6.88 -12.15 18.03
C ASP A 414 -6.44 -12.70 16.66
N GLY A 415 -5.37 -12.13 16.08
CA GLY A 415 -4.85 -12.55 14.78
C GLY A 415 -3.77 -13.64 14.84
N VAL A 416 -3.05 -13.77 15.97
CA VAL A 416 -1.80 -14.56 16.03
C VAL A 416 -1.84 -15.74 16.99
N ALA A 417 -2.78 -15.78 17.95
CA ALA A 417 -2.80 -16.75 19.03
C ALA A 417 -2.82 -18.21 18.56
N ALA A 418 -3.67 -18.54 17.57
CA ALA A 418 -3.75 -19.89 17.01
C ALA A 418 -2.42 -20.34 16.39
N GLY A 419 -1.74 -19.42 15.68
CA GLY A 419 -0.43 -19.67 15.08
C GLY A 419 0.63 -19.97 16.14
N PHE A 420 0.71 -19.13 17.18
CA PHE A 420 1.66 -19.34 18.27
C PHE A 420 1.38 -20.61 19.08
N ALA A 421 0.12 -20.92 19.37
CA ALA A 421 -0.25 -22.13 20.11
C ALA A 421 0.34 -23.41 19.48
N GLY A 422 0.23 -23.53 18.15
CA GLY A 422 0.82 -24.66 17.42
C GLY A 422 2.35 -24.70 17.47
N ARG A 423 3.01 -23.54 17.49
CA ARG A 423 4.48 -23.45 17.61
C ARG A 423 4.97 -23.80 19.02
N PHE A 424 4.28 -23.35 20.06
CA PHE A 424 4.58 -23.77 21.43
C PHE A 424 4.42 -25.27 21.62
N ASP A 425 3.36 -25.87 21.05
CA ASP A 425 3.15 -27.32 21.09
C ASP A 425 4.33 -28.08 20.49
N ALA A 426 4.82 -27.66 19.33
CA ALA A 426 5.95 -28.30 18.66
C ALA A 426 7.24 -28.23 19.51
N VAL A 427 7.56 -27.06 20.06
CA VAL A 427 8.78 -26.86 20.86
C VAL A 427 8.74 -27.62 22.18
N LEU A 428 7.62 -27.56 22.90
CA LEU A 428 7.48 -28.25 24.19
C LEU A 428 7.45 -29.78 24.04
N ALA A 429 6.95 -30.29 22.90
CA ALA A 429 6.96 -31.72 22.60
C ALA A 429 8.34 -32.22 22.13
N GLY A 430 9.12 -31.37 21.47
CA GLY A 430 10.44 -31.71 20.91
C GLY A 430 11.54 -31.91 21.95
N GLY A 431 11.35 -31.49 23.19
CA GLY A 431 12.36 -31.61 24.26
C GLY A 431 13.58 -30.72 24.07
N VAL A 432 13.51 -29.73 23.18
CA VAL A 432 14.58 -28.75 22.91
C VAL A 432 14.82 -27.84 24.12
N VAL A 433 13.77 -27.54 24.87
CA VAL A 433 13.81 -26.71 26.08
C VAL A 433 14.11 -27.61 27.28
N THR A 434 15.32 -27.50 27.80
CA THR A 434 15.80 -28.30 28.93
C THR A 434 15.76 -27.56 30.26
N ASP A 435 15.74 -26.22 30.22
CA ASP A 435 15.61 -25.38 31.41
C ASP A 435 14.16 -25.38 31.92
N PRO A 436 13.90 -25.76 33.19
CA PRO A 436 12.55 -25.81 33.74
C PRO A 436 11.84 -24.45 33.80
N GLU A 437 12.58 -23.35 34.01
CA GLU A 437 12.00 -22.00 34.05
C GLU A 437 11.55 -21.58 32.65
N GLU A 438 12.41 -21.72 31.64
CA GLU A 438 12.06 -21.47 30.25
C GLU A 438 10.87 -22.34 29.79
N TRP A 439 10.82 -23.62 30.20
CA TRP A 439 9.68 -24.49 29.90
C TRP A 439 8.38 -23.95 30.50
N ALA A 440 8.42 -23.47 31.74
CA ALA A 440 7.26 -22.92 32.44
C ALA A 440 6.75 -21.64 31.77
N ASP A 441 7.66 -20.74 31.35
CA ASP A 441 7.32 -19.51 30.64
C ASP A 441 6.61 -19.80 29.30
N LEU A 442 7.19 -20.70 28.49
CA LEU A 442 6.62 -21.11 27.21
C LEU A 442 5.27 -21.83 27.40
N HIS A 443 5.14 -22.64 28.44
CA HIS A 443 3.88 -23.28 28.78
C HIS A 443 2.79 -22.28 29.19
N ALA A 444 3.15 -21.24 29.96
CA ALA A 444 2.21 -20.19 30.34
C ALA A 444 1.71 -19.42 29.11
N LEU A 445 2.62 -19.00 28.22
CA LEU A 445 2.26 -18.31 26.97
C LEU A 445 1.40 -19.20 26.05
N ARG A 446 1.72 -20.50 25.95
CA ARG A 446 0.89 -21.48 25.25
C ARG A 446 -0.54 -21.52 25.79
N CYS A 447 -0.70 -21.55 27.11
CA CYS A 447 -2.01 -21.58 27.75
C CYS A 447 -2.81 -20.31 27.45
N VAL A 448 -2.16 -19.13 27.47
CA VAL A 448 -2.79 -17.86 27.07
C VAL A 448 -3.25 -17.91 25.62
N CYS A 449 -2.37 -18.27 24.68
CA CYS A 449 -2.72 -18.36 23.25
C CYS A 449 -3.87 -19.33 22.98
N ARG A 450 -3.87 -20.51 23.63
CA ARG A 450 -4.97 -21.48 23.50
C ARG A 450 -6.28 -20.94 24.06
N ALA A 451 -6.24 -20.22 25.19
CA ALA A 451 -7.43 -19.62 25.77
C ALA A 451 -8.02 -18.56 24.84
N VAL A 452 -7.19 -17.66 24.29
CA VAL A 452 -7.65 -16.63 23.33
C VAL A 452 -8.24 -17.27 22.09
N TRP A 453 -7.54 -18.23 21.48
CA TRP A 453 -8.05 -18.91 20.30
C TRP A 453 -9.38 -19.64 20.58
N ALA A 454 -9.49 -20.36 21.71
CA ALA A 454 -10.72 -21.04 22.08
C ALA A 454 -11.88 -20.08 22.34
N LEU A 455 -11.63 -18.90 22.93
CA LEU A 455 -12.65 -17.87 23.12
C LEU A 455 -13.12 -17.29 21.78
N ALA A 456 -12.20 -17.01 20.85
CA ALA A 456 -12.52 -16.55 19.51
C ALA A 456 -13.37 -17.57 18.74
N GLU A 457 -12.99 -18.86 18.79
CA GLU A 457 -13.78 -19.94 18.17
C GLU A 457 -15.15 -20.10 18.83
N ALA A 458 -15.23 -20.00 20.16
CA ALA A 458 -16.50 -20.06 20.89
C ALA A 458 -17.42 -18.91 20.48
N GLY A 459 -16.90 -17.69 20.32
CA GLY A 459 -17.66 -16.55 19.80
C GLY A 459 -18.25 -16.83 18.42
N GLN A 460 -17.42 -17.27 17.48
CA GLN A 460 -17.88 -17.63 16.13
C GLN A 460 -18.91 -18.77 16.13
N ALA A 461 -18.71 -19.79 16.96
CA ALA A 461 -19.63 -20.92 17.07
C ALA A 461 -20.99 -20.48 17.62
N VAL A 462 -20.99 -19.58 18.59
CA VAL A 462 -22.20 -19.03 19.21
C VAL A 462 -23.00 -18.16 18.23
N ASP A 463 -22.32 -17.41 17.37
CA ASP A 463 -22.97 -16.60 16.33
C ASP A 463 -23.59 -17.45 15.23
N ARG A 464 -23.09 -18.68 15.02
CA ARG A 464 -23.60 -19.65 14.04
C ARG A 464 -24.65 -20.62 14.61
N LEU A 465 -25.09 -20.45 15.86
CA LEU A 465 -26.11 -21.32 16.44
C LEU A 465 -27.42 -21.22 15.66
N SER A 466 -28.00 -22.37 15.33
CA SER A 466 -29.33 -22.45 14.69
C SER A 466 -30.37 -21.71 15.55
N PRO A 467 -31.35 -21.00 14.95
CA PRO A 467 -32.44 -20.36 15.69
C PRO A 467 -33.22 -21.29 16.61
N GLY A 468 -33.23 -22.61 16.32
CA GLY A 468 -33.89 -23.63 17.14
C GLY A 468 -33.02 -24.20 18.27
N TYR A 469 -31.79 -23.72 18.46
CA TYR A 469 -30.94 -24.19 19.57
C TYR A 469 -31.58 -23.79 20.91
N PRO A 470 -31.70 -24.71 21.89
CA PRO A 470 -32.45 -24.44 23.12
C PRO A 470 -31.70 -23.58 24.15
N TRP A 471 -30.38 -23.38 24.03
CA TRP A 471 -29.56 -22.64 25.02
C TRP A 471 -28.65 -21.53 24.46
N PRO A 472 -29.10 -20.68 23.51
CA PRO A 472 -28.24 -19.65 22.94
C PRO A 472 -27.91 -18.55 23.95
N GLY A 473 -28.84 -18.26 24.88
CA GLY A 473 -28.66 -17.26 25.93
C GLY A 473 -27.48 -17.58 26.86
N PRO A 474 -27.45 -18.76 27.52
CA PRO A 474 -26.33 -19.17 28.36
C PRO A 474 -24.98 -19.19 27.63
N LEU A 475 -24.92 -19.67 26.38
CA LEU A 475 -23.67 -19.67 25.61
C LEU A 475 -23.20 -18.26 25.24
N LYS A 476 -24.11 -17.38 24.80
CA LYS A 476 -23.80 -15.96 24.55
C LYS A 476 -23.33 -15.25 25.82
N ALA A 477 -23.96 -15.53 26.96
CA ALA A 477 -23.54 -14.97 28.24
C ALA A 477 -22.15 -15.47 28.66
N ALA A 478 -21.85 -16.76 28.45
CA ALA A 478 -20.53 -17.33 28.77
C ALA A 478 -19.40 -16.71 27.94
N VAL A 479 -19.63 -16.46 26.65
CA VAL A 479 -18.66 -15.78 25.78
C VAL A 479 -18.51 -14.30 26.18
N ARG A 480 -19.62 -13.60 26.46
CA ARG A 480 -19.60 -12.17 26.83
C ARG A 480 -19.00 -11.87 28.20
N ALA A 481 -19.05 -12.79 29.16
CA ALA A 481 -18.49 -12.57 30.49
C ALA A 481 -16.95 -12.60 30.51
N ARG A 482 -16.31 -12.77 29.35
CA ARG A 482 -14.87 -12.97 29.17
C ARG A 482 -14.21 -11.93 28.25
N ALA A 483 -15.02 -11.25 27.45
CA ALA A 483 -14.65 -10.03 26.71
C ALA A 483 -14.92 -8.82 27.60
#